data_AF-A0A518VBI3-F1
#
_entry.id   AF-A0A518VBI3-F1
#
_cell.length_a   1.000
_cell.length_b   1.000
_cell.length_c   1.000
_cell.angle_alpha   90.00
_cell.angle_beta   90.00
_cell.angle_gamma   90.00
#
_symmetry.space_group_name_H-M   'P 1'
#
loop_
_entity.id
_entity.type
_entity.pdbx_description
1 polymer ?
#
loop_
_entity_poly.entity_id
_entity_poly.type
_entity_poly.pdbx_seq_one_letter_code
_entity_poly.pdbx_strand_id
1 'polypeptide(L)' 'MEIILDPSKRWELGLDHHPKSIKLYRHIDKVDFEHGDYFYWKSGGDGDNGEQLMYLMDSFFELEDKRKEQEELFQ' A
#
# COMPACT_ATOMS: atom_id res chain seq x y z
N MET A 1 3.49 17.31 3.27
CA MET A 1 3.29 16.68 1.94
C MET A 1 1.81 16.36 1.80
N GLU A 2 1.23 16.52 0.61
CA GLU A 2 -0.16 16.11 0.35
C GLU A 2 -0.20 14.59 0.17
N ILE A 3 -1.16 13.92 0.81
CA ILE A 3 -1.36 12.46 0.68
C ILE A 3 -2.23 12.23 -0.55
N ILE A 4 -1.73 11.47 -1.51
CA ILE A 4 -2.45 11.14 -2.76
C ILE A 4 -3.25 9.86 -2.54
N LEU A 5 -4.58 9.96 -2.71
CA LEU A 5 -5.52 8.85 -2.49
C LEU A 5 -5.78 8.01 -3.75
N ASP A 6 -5.56 8.57 -4.95
CA ASP A 6 -5.80 7.89 -6.22
C ASP A 6 -4.60 7.00 -6.59
N PRO A 7 -4.76 5.66 -6.60
CA PRO A 7 -3.68 4.73 -6.96
C PRO A 7 -3.10 4.98 -8.36
N SER A 8 -3.93 5.37 -9.33
CA SER A 8 -3.51 5.59 -10.71
C SER A 8 -2.50 6.75 -10.77
N LYS A 9 -2.80 7.82 -10.05
CA LYS A 9 -1.89 8.97 -9.92
C LYS A 9 -0.61 8.61 -9.19
N ARG A 10 -0.65 7.71 -8.20
CA ARG A 10 0.55 7.25 -7.49
C ARG A 10 1.48 6.46 -8.42
N TRP A 11 0.91 5.58 -9.26
CA TRP A 11 1.64 4.87 -10.31
C TRP A 11 2.26 5.81 -11.34
N GLU A 12 1.48 6.76 -11.90
CA GLU A 12 1.96 7.74 -12.87
C GLU A 12 3.15 8.56 -12.35
N LEU A 13 3.15 8.84 -11.04
CA LEU A 13 4.22 9.59 -10.36
C LEU A 13 5.41 8.71 -9.95
N GLY A 14 5.31 7.38 -10.08
CA GLY A 14 6.34 6.43 -9.64
C GLY A 14 6.63 6.52 -8.15
N LEU A 15 5.58 6.69 -7.33
CA LEU A 15 5.76 6.79 -5.87
C LEU A 15 6.15 5.43 -5.29
N ASP A 16 7.17 5.44 -4.42
CA ASP A 16 7.56 4.26 -3.67
C ASP A 16 6.44 3.81 -2.72
N HIS A 17 6.29 2.50 -2.58
CA HIS A 17 5.35 1.94 -1.62
C HIS A 17 5.79 2.14 -0.18
N HIS A 18 4.81 2.36 0.68
CA HIS A 18 5.02 2.45 2.11
C HIS A 18 5.51 1.10 2.65
N PRO A 19 6.54 1.05 3.52
CA PRO A 19 7.13 -0.21 3.99
C PRO A 19 6.12 -1.16 4.67
N LYS A 20 5.11 -0.62 5.37
CA LYS A 20 4.05 -1.42 5.99
C LYS A 20 3.12 -2.05 4.93
N SER A 21 2.86 -1.37 3.81
CA SER A 21 2.09 -1.90 2.69
C SER A 21 2.79 -3.09 2.05
N ILE A 22 4.08 -2.95 1.75
CA ILE A 22 4.90 -4.06 1.20
C ILE A 22 4.88 -5.26 2.14
N LYS A 23 5.07 -5.04 3.45
CA LYS A 23 5.08 -6.11 4.45
C LYS A 23 3.72 -6.82 4.52
N LEU A 24 2.62 -6.07 4.52
CA LEU A 24 1.28 -6.62 4.59
C LEU A 24 0.91 -7.36 3.30
N TYR A 25 1.19 -6.77 2.13
CA TYR A 25 0.98 -7.41 0.83
C TYR A 25 1.70 -8.76 0.75
N ARG A 26 3.00 -8.82 1.07
CA ARG A 26 3.77 -10.08 1.05
C ARG A 26 3.18 -11.16 1.96
N HIS A 27 2.58 -10.76 3.09
CA HIS A 27 1.90 -11.71 3.97
C HIS A 27 0.61 -12.22 3.33
N ILE A 28 -0.21 -11.32 2.77
CA ILE A 28 -1.47 -11.67 2.09
C ILE A 28 -1.21 -12.58 0.89
N ASP A 29 -0.28 -12.19 0.01
CA ASP A 29 0.13 -12.94 -1.17
C ASP A 29 0.57 -14.36 -0.82
N LYS A 30 1.47 -14.48 0.16
CA LYS A 30 1.92 -15.78 0.65
C LYS A 30 0.77 -16.64 1.18
N VAL A 31 -0.08 -16.09 2.03
CA VAL A 31 -1.19 -16.83 2.64
C VAL A 31 -2.20 -17.26 1.59
N ASP A 32 -2.57 -16.38 0.65
CA ASP A 32 -3.49 -16.71 -0.44
C ASP A 32 -2.92 -17.84 -1.29
N PHE A 33 -1.66 -17.72 -1.73
CA PHE A 33 -0.98 -18.74 -2.53
C PHE A 33 -0.96 -20.11 -1.83
N GLU A 34 -0.66 -20.13 -0.52
CA GLU A 34 -0.63 -21.36 0.28
C GLU A 34 -2.02 -21.98 0.50
N HIS A 35 -3.10 -21.20 0.37
CA HIS A 35 -4.47 -21.61 0.71
C HIS A 35 -5.46 -21.55 -0.47
N GLY A 36 -4.98 -21.66 -1.71
CA GLY A 36 -5.83 -21.83 -2.89
C GLY A 36 -5.64 -20.80 -4.00
N ASP A 37 -4.76 -19.81 -3.79
CA ASP A 37 -4.36 -18.79 -4.77
C ASP A 37 -5.58 -18.10 -5.41
N TYR A 38 -6.54 -17.71 -4.57
CA TYR A 38 -7.86 -17.26 -5.00
C TYR A 38 -7.80 -15.90 -5.70
N PHE A 39 -6.95 -15.00 -5.21
CA PHE A 39 -6.82 -13.66 -5.76
C PHE A 39 -5.79 -13.59 -6.87
N TYR A 40 -4.93 -14.59 -6.98
CA TYR A 40 -3.90 -14.68 -8.02
C TYR A 40 -3.08 -13.39 -8.09
N TRP A 41 -2.53 -13.00 -6.94
CA TRP A 41 -1.87 -11.72 -6.77
C TRP A 41 -0.67 -11.56 -7.70
N LYS A 42 -0.52 -10.36 -8.26
CA LYS A 42 0.63 -9.94 -9.04
C LYS A 42 1.12 -8.59 -8.54
N SER A 43 2.41 -8.33 -8.68
CA SER A 43 3.01 -7.04 -8.32
C SER A 43 4.24 -6.74 -9.19
N GLY A 44 4.63 -5.47 -9.24
CA GLY A 44 5.75 -4.96 -10.04
C GLY A 44 5.39 -4.42 -11.42
N GLY A 45 4.13 -4.50 -11.86
CA GLY A 45 3.66 -4.02 -13.16
C GLY A 45 2.37 -3.19 -13.11
N ASP A 46 2.16 -2.39 -14.15
CA ASP A 46 0.92 -1.63 -14.32
C ASP A 46 -0.26 -2.59 -14.49
N GLY A 47 -1.38 -2.30 -13.83
CA GLY A 47 -2.57 -3.14 -13.85
C GLY A 47 -2.51 -4.39 -12.97
N ASP A 48 -1.41 -4.61 -12.25
CA ASP A 48 -1.31 -5.68 -11.27
C ASP A 48 -2.20 -5.38 -10.05
N ASN A 49 -3.00 -6.36 -9.64
CA ASN A 49 -3.93 -6.21 -8.52
C ASN A 49 -3.21 -6.00 -7.17
N GLY A 50 -2.00 -6.52 -7.00
CA GLY A 50 -1.18 -6.31 -5.82
C GLY A 50 -0.58 -4.90 -5.75
N GLU A 51 -0.15 -4.32 -6.88
CA GLU A 51 0.27 -2.92 -6.95
C GLU A 51 -0.87 -1.98 -6.55
N GLN A 52 -2.05 -2.22 -7.10
CA GLN A 52 -3.26 -1.47 -6.76
C GLN A 52 -3.59 -1.55 -5.27
N LEU A 53 -3.53 -2.75 -4.69
CA LEU A 53 -3.75 -2.94 -3.26
C LEU A 53 -2.68 -2.20 -2.42
N MET A 54 -1.41 -2.26 -2.82
CA MET A 54 -0.33 -1.57 -2.11
C MET A 54 -0.52 -0.06 -2.11
N TYR A 55 -0.89 0.58 -3.23
CA TYR A 55 -1.16 2.01 -3.25
C TYR A 55 -2.33 2.45 -2.37
N LEU A 56 -3.39 1.64 -2.31
CA LEU A 56 -4.50 1.89 -1.39
C LEU A 56 -4.02 1.84 0.07
N MET A 57 -3.23 0.81 0.41
CA MET A 57 -2.63 0.68 1.74
C MET A 57 -1.65 1.80 2.07
N ASP A 58 -0.89 2.29 1.08
CA ASP A 58 0.05 3.39 1.29
C ASP A 58 -0.67 4.63 1.80
N SER A 59 -1.76 5.02 1.12
CA SER A 59 -2.54 6.18 1.52
C SER A 59 -3.08 6.05 2.94
N PHE A 60 -3.49 4.84 3.34
CA PHE A 60 -3.95 4.55 4.69
C PHE A 60 -2.84 4.69 5.74
N PHE A 61 -1.66 4.11 5.48
CA PHE A 61 -0.54 4.18 6.42
C PHE A 61 0.05 5.58 6.51
N GLU A 62 0.10 6.34 5.42
CA GLU A 62 0.52 7.74 5.40
C GLU A 62 -0.42 8.62 6.24
N LEU A 63 -1.74 8.38 6.19
CA LEU A 63 -2.71 9.08 7.03
C LEU A 63 -2.49 8.76 8.51
N GLU A 64 -2.24 7.50 8.84
CA GLU A 64 -1.96 7.07 10.21
C GLU A 64 -0.66 7.66 10.76
N ASP A 65 0.39 7.71 9.94
CA ASP A 65 1.68 8.26 10.34
C ASP A 65 1.57 9.78 10.54
N LYS A 66 0.86 10.49 9.64
CA LYS A 66 0.56 11.92 9.82
C LYS A 66 -0.24 12.22 11.08
N ARG A 67 -1.21 11.36 11.43
CA ARG A 67 -2.02 11.51 12.65
C ARG A 67 -1.15 11.38 13.91
N LYS A 68 -0.23 10.40 13.94
CA LYS A 68 0.70 10.22 15.06
C LYS A 68 1.68 11.37 15.21
N GLU A 69 2.24 11.87 14.11
CA GLU A 69 3.11 13.06 14.13
C GLU A 69 2.40 14.28 14.74
N GLN A 70 1.11 14.47 14.44
CA GLN A 70 0.32 15.54 15.05
C GLN A 70 0.10 15.31 16.54
N GLU A 71 -0.28 14.09 16.95
CA GLU A 71 -0.46 13.74 18.36
C GLU A 71 0.82 13.97 19.17
N GLU A 72 1.99 13.61 18.63
CA GLU A 72 3.30 13.82 19.27
C GLU A 72 3.71 15.29 19.35
N LEU A 73 3.32 16.12 18.37
CA LEU A 73 3.63 17.56 18.37
C LEU A 73 2.85 18.36 19.45
N PHE A 74 1.70 17.83 19.89
CA PHE A 74 0.83 18.46 20.89
C PHE A 74 0.90 17.79 22.28
N GLN A 75 1.83 16.86 22.50
CA GLN A 75 2.19 16.31 23.82
C GLN A 75 3.42 17.01 24.40
#